data_AF-A0A2N3PZY9-F1
#
_entry.id   AF-A0A2N3PZY9-F1
#
_cell.length_a   1.000
_cell.length_b   1.000
_cell.length_c   1.000
_cell.angle_alpha   90.00
_cell.angle_beta   90.00
_cell.angle_gamma   90.00
#
_symmetry.space_group_name_H-M   'P 1'
#
loop_
_entity.id
_entity.type
_entity.pdbx_description
1 polymer ?
#
loop_
_entity_poly.entity_id
_entity_poly.type
_entity_poly.pdbx_seq_one_letter_code
_entity_poly.pdbx_strand_id
1 'polypeptide(L)'
;MLAQFCPRPFDRLEISLNGDALLCHSTWIIGNAGNLTEQSLDEVWNSAAARTMRESVHDQSFRFCLRARCPHLATLPEAERQSDPDLRAIAADRQVTLERRPSRLVLSYAPSSATRWSSGVDEAMRAADNQRRAVVTDRLIAGLQFWNTPRSIAVVGPGDPLASPHMLRILHHLAERERGPLRLDIQTNAQNLSEQTWRLLSGLERYDLGLEVTLDAVWPWSEDHRRSAVTWEALSGALDLAASLRRNGRLRRLAISMTVETASLPQMPTMVELGQTLHCDRVIFSPIAATAFLPQPAAARKIADPSHPDHGALREMLRNPMFSDPIVDLTELSKLRG
;
A
#
# COMPACT_ATOMS: atom_id res chain seq x y z
N MET A 1 -24.94 25.27 7.27
CA MET A 1 -24.32 24.22 6.43
C MET A 1 -23.64 23.26 7.38
N LEU A 2 -23.96 21.97 7.34
CA LEU A 2 -23.37 20.97 8.26
C LEU A 2 -21.89 20.77 7.88
N ALA A 3 -21.01 20.74 8.88
CA ALA A 3 -19.57 20.69 8.66
C ALA A 3 -19.13 19.29 8.17
N GLN A 4 -18.48 19.25 7.02
CA GLN A 4 -17.88 18.04 6.45
C GLN A 4 -16.67 17.62 7.27
N PHE A 5 -16.46 16.32 7.47
CA PHE A 5 -15.35 15.81 8.26
C PHE A 5 -14.61 14.70 7.53
N CYS A 6 -13.30 14.90 7.34
CA CYS A 6 -12.40 13.88 6.83
C CYS A 6 -11.71 13.16 8.00
N PRO A 7 -11.94 11.86 8.22
CA PRO A 7 -11.36 11.15 9.36
C PRO A 7 -9.88 10.81 9.20
N ARG A 8 -9.33 10.87 7.98
CA ARG A 8 -7.98 10.37 7.68
C ARG A 8 -6.88 11.02 8.54
N PRO A 9 -6.83 12.36 8.70
CA PRO A 9 -5.77 12.97 9.50
C PRO A 9 -5.83 12.68 11.01
N PHE A 10 -6.92 12.05 11.46
CA PHE A 10 -7.18 11.73 12.86
C PHE A 10 -7.02 10.22 13.14
N ASP A 11 -6.95 9.37 12.12
CA ASP A 11 -6.92 7.91 12.29
C ASP A 11 -5.79 7.21 11.53
N ARG A 12 -5.18 7.87 10.53
CA ARG A 12 -4.17 7.27 9.66
C ARG A 12 -2.83 8.00 9.76
N LEU A 13 -1.75 7.21 9.79
CA LEU A 13 -0.39 7.68 9.60
C LEU A 13 0.30 6.82 8.53
N GLU A 14 0.94 7.45 7.55
CA GLU A 14 1.77 6.77 6.55
C GLU A 14 3.22 7.21 6.68
N ILE A 15 4.15 6.27 6.69
CA ILE A 15 5.59 6.54 6.68
C ILE A 15 6.14 6.23 5.30
N SER A 16 6.62 7.27 4.61
CA SER A 16 7.10 7.18 3.23
C SER A 16 8.61 6.89 3.13
N LEU A 17 9.08 6.65 1.90
CA LEU A 17 10.47 6.29 1.55
C LEU A 17 11.58 7.06 2.29
N ASN A 18 11.36 8.34 2.59
CA ASN A 18 12.37 9.23 3.17
C ASN A 18 12.17 9.47 4.68
N GLY A 19 11.27 8.74 5.33
CA GLY A 19 10.91 8.93 6.73
C GLY A 19 9.81 9.96 6.96
N ASP A 20 9.29 10.62 5.91
CA ASP A 20 8.20 11.57 6.06
C ASP A 20 6.94 10.88 6.58
N ALA A 21 6.34 11.49 7.60
CA ALA A 21 5.09 11.09 8.21
C ALA A 21 3.92 11.84 7.54
N LEU A 22 2.96 11.11 6.99
CA LEU A 22 1.85 11.67 6.23
C LEU A 22 0.51 11.30 6.88
N LEU A 23 -0.35 12.30 7.11
CA LEU A 23 -1.69 12.11 7.70
C LEU A 23 -2.76 11.70 6.67
N CYS A 24 -2.38 11.53 5.42
CA CYS A 24 -3.23 11.06 4.33
C CYS A 24 -2.36 10.36 3.28
N HIS A 25 -2.97 9.81 2.23
CA HIS A 25 -2.24 9.16 1.16
C HIS A 25 -1.30 10.15 0.46
N SER A 26 -0.07 9.73 0.19
CA SER A 26 1.00 10.57 -0.37
C SER A 26 0.64 11.28 -1.68
N THR A 27 -0.30 10.74 -2.46
CA THR A 27 -0.76 11.38 -3.70
C THR A 27 -1.93 12.35 -3.53
N TRP A 28 -2.52 12.44 -2.33
CA TRP A 28 -3.73 13.23 -2.04
C TRP A 28 -3.49 14.43 -1.12
N ILE A 29 -2.27 14.59 -0.60
CA ILE A 29 -1.93 15.60 0.39
C ILE A 29 -0.73 16.46 -0.04
N ILE A 30 -0.71 17.69 0.44
CA ILE A 30 0.41 18.62 0.35
C ILE A 30 1.09 18.69 1.73
N GLY A 31 2.40 18.51 1.76
CA GLY A 31 3.21 18.56 2.98
C GLY A 31 3.20 17.25 3.78
N ASN A 32 4.00 17.24 4.84
CA ASN A 32 4.10 16.15 5.80
C ASN A 32 3.87 16.65 7.24
N ALA A 33 3.57 15.73 8.14
CA ALA A 33 3.40 15.98 9.56
C ALA A 33 4.71 15.92 10.35
N GLY A 34 5.86 15.80 9.68
CA GLY A 34 7.17 15.61 10.31
C GLY A 34 7.95 14.48 9.64
N ASN A 35 9.12 14.17 10.20
CA ASN A 35 10.00 13.15 9.65
C ASN A 35 10.64 12.28 10.74
N LEU A 36 10.57 10.96 10.57
CA LEU A 36 11.13 9.96 11.49
C LEU A 36 12.66 9.89 11.50
N THR A 37 13.36 10.71 10.71
CA THR A 37 14.81 10.91 10.83
C THR A 37 15.16 11.89 11.95
N GLU A 38 14.20 12.72 12.36
CA GLU A 38 14.39 13.76 13.37
C GLU A 38 13.50 13.52 14.59
N GLN A 39 12.30 12.99 14.39
CA GLN A 39 11.24 12.91 15.40
C GLN A 39 10.79 11.46 15.64
N SER A 40 10.31 11.16 16.84
CA SER A 40 9.63 9.91 17.18
C SER A 40 8.23 9.83 16.57
N LEU A 41 7.63 8.62 16.58
CA LEU A 41 6.26 8.42 16.11
C LEU A 41 5.24 9.30 16.86
N ASP A 42 5.43 9.48 18.17
CA ASP A 42 4.56 10.30 19.01
C ASP A 42 4.67 11.78 18.67
N GLU A 43 5.90 12.25 18.45
CA GLU A 43 6.18 13.63 18.08
C GLU A 43 5.61 13.98 16.70
N VAL A 44 5.77 13.11 15.69
CA VAL A 44 5.16 13.38 14.36
C VAL A 44 3.64 13.32 14.40
N TRP A 45 3.04 12.45 15.22
CA TRP A 45 1.59 12.30 15.30
C TRP A 45 0.88 13.55 15.83
N ASN A 46 1.53 14.30 16.73
CA ASN A 46 1.00 15.54 17.32
C ASN A 46 1.90 16.76 17.06
N SER A 47 2.68 16.72 15.99
CA SER A 47 3.55 17.84 15.62
C SER A 47 2.75 19.12 15.36
N ALA A 48 3.43 20.26 15.28
CA ALA A 48 2.79 21.49 14.84
C ALA A 48 2.16 21.34 13.45
N ALA A 49 2.86 20.70 12.50
CA ALA A 49 2.33 20.45 11.16
C ALA A 49 1.08 19.54 11.18
N ALA A 50 1.08 18.48 11.99
CA ALA A 50 -0.07 17.60 12.15
C ALA A 50 -1.31 18.34 12.67
N ARG A 51 -1.11 19.19 13.69
CA ARG A 51 -2.17 20.02 14.27
C ARG A 51 -2.73 21.00 13.23
N THR A 52 -1.88 21.71 12.49
CA THR A 52 -2.29 22.62 11.41
C THR A 52 -3.06 21.89 10.31
N MET A 53 -2.68 20.66 9.96
CA MET A 53 -3.43 19.85 8.99
C MET A 53 -4.82 19.48 9.49
N ARG A 54 -4.96 19.10 10.77
CA ARG A 54 -6.25 18.80 11.40
C ARG A 54 -7.14 20.03 11.54
N GLU A 55 -6.56 21.18 11.88
CA GLU A 55 -7.25 22.48 11.87
C GLU A 55 -7.89 22.76 10.51
N SER A 56 -7.20 22.42 9.41
CA SER A 56 -7.74 22.61 8.05
C SER A 56 -8.99 21.78 7.73
N VAL A 57 -9.21 20.69 8.47
CA VAL A 57 -10.46 19.92 8.38
C VAL A 57 -11.54 20.66 9.15
N HIS A 58 -11.24 21.12 10.37
CA HIS A 58 -12.19 21.79 11.24
C HIS A 58 -12.62 23.17 10.73
N ASP A 59 -11.74 23.91 10.06
CA ASP A 59 -12.05 25.20 9.43
C ASP A 59 -12.64 25.07 8.00
N GLN A 60 -12.83 23.83 7.54
CA GLN A 60 -13.38 23.48 6.22
C GLN A 60 -12.54 23.96 5.02
N SER A 61 -11.30 24.46 5.25
CA SER A 61 -10.46 24.94 4.16
C SER A 61 -9.92 23.77 3.33
N PHE A 62 -9.67 22.62 3.98
CA PHE A 62 -9.01 21.45 3.40
C PHE A 62 -7.75 21.83 2.62
N ARG A 63 -7.00 22.85 3.08
CA ARG A 63 -5.92 23.51 2.32
C ARG A 63 -4.76 22.58 1.98
N PHE A 64 -4.61 21.48 2.71
CA PHE A 64 -3.59 20.47 2.45
C PHE A 64 -4.08 19.35 1.52
N CYS A 65 -5.36 19.34 1.12
CA CYS A 65 -5.90 18.31 0.24
C CYS A 65 -5.69 18.67 -1.24
N LEU A 66 -5.13 17.73 -2.00
CA LEU A 66 -5.08 17.81 -3.46
C LEU A 66 -6.45 17.46 -4.03
N ARG A 67 -7.32 18.47 -4.19
CA ARG A 67 -8.72 18.31 -4.61
C ARG A 67 -8.88 17.51 -5.89
N ALA A 68 -7.99 17.70 -6.86
CA ALA A 68 -8.00 17.00 -8.14
C ALA A 68 -7.65 15.50 -8.04
N ARG A 69 -7.09 15.04 -6.91
CA ARG A 69 -6.57 13.67 -6.74
C ARG A 69 -7.29 12.86 -5.67
N CYS A 70 -7.85 13.52 -4.66
CA CYS A 70 -8.53 12.83 -3.56
C CYS A 70 -9.95 12.41 -3.97
N PRO A 71 -10.25 11.10 -4.07
CA PRO A 71 -11.59 10.64 -4.49
C PRO A 71 -12.66 10.86 -3.40
N HIS A 72 -12.25 11.13 -2.16
CA HIS A 72 -13.17 11.24 -1.03
C HIS A 72 -13.62 12.66 -0.72
N LEU A 73 -12.91 13.67 -1.23
CA LEU A 73 -13.16 15.06 -0.83
C LEU A 73 -14.56 15.54 -1.24
N ALA A 74 -15.06 15.07 -2.39
CA ALA A 74 -16.38 15.43 -2.89
C ALA A 74 -17.55 14.78 -2.13
N THR A 75 -17.29 13.72 -1.37
CA THR A 75 -18.31 12.91 -0.69
C THR A 75 -18.03 12.76 0.80
N LEU A 76 -17.43 13.78 1.42
CA LEU A 76 -17.12 13.72 2.84
C LEU A 76 -18.43 13.68 3.66
N PRO A 77 -18.55 12.73 4.59
CA PRO A 77 -19.67 12.71 5.51
C PRO A 77 -19.61 13.91 6.47
N GLU A 78 -20.76 14.28 6.99
CA GLU A 78 -20.87 15.24 8.08
C GLU A 78 -20.20 14.68 9.35
N ALA A 79 -19.69 15.57 10.20
CA ALA A 79 -19.06 15.22 11.48
C ALA A 79 -19.96 14.33 12.36
N GLU A 80 -21.25 14.62 12.43
CA GLU A 80 -22.20 13.87 13.26
C GLU A 80 -22.51 12.47 12.68
N ARG A 81 -22.27 12.28 11.39
CA ARG A 81 -22.52 11.01 10.68
C ARG A 81 -21.30 10.09 10.65
N GLN A 82 -20.19 10.43 11.32
CA GLN A 82 -19.08 9.48 11.44
C GLN A 82 -19.57 8.24 12.20
N SER A 83 -19.25 7.05 11.71
CA SER A 83 -19.62 5.80 12.39
C SER A 83 -18.84 5.58 13.68
N ASP A 84 -17.56 5.98 13.70
CA ASP A 84 -16.68 5.92 14.87
C ASP A 84 -17.06 7.01 15.91
N PRO A 85 -17.49 6.62 17.13
CA PRO A 85 -17.82 7.56 18.20
C PRO A 85 -16.69 8.51 18.58
N ASP A 86 -15.44 8.04 18.55
CA ASP A 86 -14.29 8.86 18.92
C ASP A 86 -14.05 9.94 17.87
N LEU A 87 -14.23 9.61 16.59
CA LEU A 87 -14.11 10.60 15.51
C LEU A 87 -15.23 11.64 15.58
N ARG A 88 -16.45 11.26 16.00
CA ARG A 88 -17.53 12.22 16.29
C ARG A 88 -17.14 13.17 17.42
N ALA A 89 -16.57 12.65 18.51
CA ALA A 89 -16.12 13.47 19.64
C ALA A 89 -14.99 14.42 19.24
N ILE A 90 -13.96 13.93 18.54
CA ILE A 90 -12.87 14.74 17.98
C ILE A 90 -13.39 15.87 17.10
N ALA A 91 -14.40 15.60 16.28
CA ALA A 91 -15.01 16.59 15.41
C ALA A 91 -15.83 17.63 16.19
N ALA A 92 -16.63 17.19 17.17
CA ALA A 92 -17.45 18.06 18.02
C ALA A 92 -16.58 19.03 18.85
N ASP A 93 -15.52 18.51 19.47
CA ASP A 93 -14.60 19.27 20.32
C ASP A 93 -13.52 20.01 19.51
N ARG A 94 -13.49 19.81 18.18
CA ARG A 94 -12.49 20.36 17.26
C ARG A 94 -11.05 20.06 17.68
N GLN A 95 -10.81 18.85 18.20
CA GLN A 95 -9.50 18.46 18.72
C GLN A 95 -8.47 18.41 17.60
N VAL A 96 -7.26 18.91 17.86
CA VAL A 96 -6.14 18.88 16.90
C VAL A 96 -4.93 18.14 17.48
N THR A 97 -4.81 18.11 18.81
CA THR A 97 -3.91 17.23 19.55
C THR A 97 -4.70 16.01 19.99
N LEU A 98 -4.17 14.82 19.73
CA LEU A 98 -4.87 13.57 20.02
C LEU A 98 -4.08 12.74 21.03
N GLU A 99 -4.71 12.36 22.13
CA GLU A 99 -4.14 11.37 23.05
C GLU A 99 -4.11 9.99 22.39
N ARG A 100 -5.17 9.64 21.64
CA ARG A 100 -5.21 8.42 20.84
C ARG A 100 -4.11 8.44 19.77
N ARG A 101 -3.59 7.26 19.48
CA ARG A 101 -2.68 7.00 18.35
C ARG A 101 -3.51 6.57 17.12
N PRO A 102 -2.95 6.64 15.90
CA PRO A 102 -3.66 6.25 14.70
C PRO A 102 -4.07 4.77 14.77
N SER A 103 -5.30 4.44 14.37
CA SER A 103 -5.70 3.04 14.24
C SER A 103 -5.20 2.40 12.94
N ARG A 104 -4.74 3.20 11.97
CA ARG A 104 -4.13 2.71 10.72
C ARG A 104 -2.74 3.26 10.51
N LEU A 105 -1.76 2.36 10.46
CA LEU A 105 -0.40 2.67 10.04
C LEU A 105 -0.14 2.11 8.63
N VAL A 106 0.49 2.89 7.77
CA VAL A 106 0.89 2.46 6.43
C VAL A 106 2.40 2.65 6.29
N LEU A 107 3.10 1.61 5.90
CA LEU A 107 4.55 1.62 5.74
C LEU A 107 4.87 1.52 4.25
N SER A 108 5.21 2.65 3.63
CA SER A 108 5.47 2.80 2.19
C SER A 108 6.91 3.12 1.84
N TYR A 109 7.83 2.59 2.64
CA TYR A 109 9.25 2.93 2.56
C TYR A 109 10.18 1.74 2.29
N ALA A 110 9.65 0.60 1.82
CA ALA A 110 10.49 -0.42 1.23
C ALA A 110 11.17 0.14 -0.04
N PRO A 111 12.50 0.03 -0.19
CA PRO A 111 13.16 0.46 -1.42
C PRO A 111 12.56 -0.32 -2.59
N SER A 112 12.16 0.39 -3.65
CA SER A 112 12.00 -0.23 -4.96
C SER A 112 13.24 -1.05 -5.24
N SER A 113 13.05 -2.30 -5.66
CA SER A 113 14.05 -3.33 -5.99
C SER A 113 15.37 -2.75 -6.50
N ALA A 114 16.45 -3.50 -6.36
CA ALA A 114 17.82 -3.18 -6.82
C ALA A 114 17.92 -2.44 -8.19
N THR A 115 16.90 -2.57 -9.05
CA THR A 115 16.71 -1.84 -10.31
C THR A 115 16.56 -0.31 -10.22
N ARG A 116 16.09 0.32 -9.12
CA ARG A 116 16.18 1.81 -9.02
C ARG A 116 17.61 2.28 -8.80
N TRP A 117 18.50 1.36 -8.47
CA TRP A 117 19.94 1.54 -8.34
C TRP A 117 20.67 0.92 -9.53
N SER A 118 20.10 1.00 -10.74
CA SER A 118 20.85 0.78 -11.97
C SER A 118 22.11 1.66 -11.96
N SER A 119 23.25 1.07 -12.29
CA SER A 119 24.59 1.67 -12.43
C SER A 119 24.61 3.21 -12.55
N GLY A 120 25.21 3.89 -11.57
CA GLY A 120 25.37 5.35 -11.59
C GLY A 120 25.08 6.06 -10.25
N VAL A 121 24.60 5.34 -9.23
CA VAL A 121 24.51 5.90 -7.88
C VAL A 121 25.81 5.66 -7.11
N ASP A 122 26.35 6.76 -6.59
CA ASP A 122 27.48 6.81 -5.66
C ASP A 122 27.22 5.91 -4.42
N GLU A 123 28.22 5.10 -4.07
CA GLU A 123 28.23 4.27 -2.87
C GLU A 123 27.94 5.08 -1.60
N ALA A 124 28.43 6.33 -1.53
CA ALA A 124 28.14 7.23 -0.42
C ALA A 124 26.65 7.55 -0.31
N MET A 125 25.94 7.75 -1.42
CA MET A 125 24.50 8.02 -1.43
C MET A 125 23.71 6.78 -0.97
N ARG A 126 24.15 5.57 -1.36
CA ARG A 126 23.57 4.31 -0.86
C ARG A 126 23.77 4.14 0.63
N ALA A 127 24.98 4.40 1.12
CA ALA A 127 25.31 4.32 2.55
C ALA A 127 24.46 5.31 3.36
N ALA A 128 24.33 6.56 2.90
CA ALA A 128 23.50 7.58 3.53
C ALA A 128 22.01 7.19 3.54
N ASP A 129 21.48 6.64 2.45
CA ASP A 129 20.10 6.13 2.41
C ASP A 129 19.88 4.98 3.38
N ASN A 130 20.82 4.03 3.43
CA ASN A 130 20.75 2.91 4.36
C ASN A 130 20.78 3.37 5.83
N GLN A 131 21.68 4.30 6.17
CA GLN A 131 21.78 4.89 7.50
C GLN A 131 20.47 5.58 7.90
N ARG A 132 19.92 6.40 7.00
CA ARG A 132 18.64 7.08 7.22
C ARG A 132 17.51 6.08 7.48
N ARG A 133 17.42 5.01 6.69
CA ARG A 133 16.40 3.97 6.87
C ARG A 133 16.58 3.20 8.17
N ALA A 134 17.81 2.96 8.61
CA ALA A 134 18.08 2.33 9.91
C ALA A 134 17.47 3.17 11.04
N VAL A 135 17.72 4.48 11.04
CA VAL A 135 17.16 5.42 12.01
C VAL A 135 15.63 5.41 12.01
N VAL A 136 15.00 5.49 10.83
CA VAL A 136 13.53 5.43 10.71
C VAL A 136 12.99 4.10 11.23
N THR A 137 13.66 3.00 10.92
CA THR A 137 13.28 1.64 11.34
C THR A 137 13.37 1.48 12.85
N ASP A 138 14.44 1.98 13.47
CA ASP A 138 14.63 1.91 14.92
C ASP A 138 13.57 2.75 15.64
N ARG A 139 13.26 3.95 15.14
CA ARG A 139 12.17 4.78 15.68
C ARG A 139 10.79 4.14 15.49
N LEU A 140 10.55 3.46 14.37
CA LEU A 140 9.33 2.68 14.13
C LEU A 140 9.20 1.52 15.10
N ILE A 141 10.25 0.73 15.28
CA ILE A 141 10.27 -0.40 16.21
C ILE A 141 10.03 0.08 17.63
N ALA A 142 10.71 1.16 18.05
CA ALA A 142 10.53 1.78 19.36
C ALA A 142 9.12 2.33 19.55
N GLY A 143 8.56 3.04 18.56
CA GLY A 143 7.18 3.53 18.62
C GLY A 143 6.17 2.39 18.70
N LEU A 144 6.31 1.38 17.83
CA LEU A 144 5.49 0.18 17.85
C LEU A 144 5.66 -0.59 19.16
N GLN A 145 6.77 -0.48 19.89
CA GLN A 145 6.94 -1.06 21.24
C GLN A 145 5.82 -0.63 22.18
N PHE A 146 5.43 0.64 22.14
CA PHE A 146 4.45 1.22 23.05
C PHE A 146 3.06 1.37 22.41
N TRP A 147 2.98 1.46 21.09
CA TRP A 147 1.72 1.53 20.37
C TRP A 147 1.08 0.14 20.28
N ASN A 148 0.08 -0.12 21.12
CA ASN A 148 -0.79 -1.31 21.04
C ASN A 148 -2.15 -1.00 20.39
N THR A 149 -2.28 0.20 19.82
CA THR A 149 -3.52 0.82 19.34
C THR A 149 -3.77 0.72 17.83
N PRO A 150 -2.77 0.57 16.93
CA PRO A 150 -3.06 0.33 15.53
C PRO A 150 -3.87 -0.95 15.38
N ARG A 151 -5.08 -0.82 14.81
CA ARG A 151 -5.94 -1.95 14.44
C ARG A 151 -5.53 -2.54 13.10
N SER A 152 -4.83 -1.76 12.27
CA SER A 152 -4.29 -2.22 11.00
C SER A 152 -2.90 -1.63 10.70
N ILE A 153 -2.00 -2.48 10.20
CA ILE A 153 -0.74 -2.09 9.58
C ILE A 153 -0.76 -2.60 8.14
N ALA A 154 -0.50 -1.72 7.17
CA ALA A 154 -0.33 -2.10 5.78
C ALA A 154 1.12 -1.85 5.35
N VAL A 155 1.77 -2.86 4.78
CA VAL A 155 3.11 -2.78 4.21
C VAL A 155 2.96 -2.79 2.70
N VAL A 156 2.98 -1.60 2.10
CA VAL A 156 2.64 -1.36 0.69
C VAL A 156 3.54 -0.28 0.13
N GLY A 157 4.03 -0.38 -1.10
CA GLY A 157 4.87 0.68 -1.65
C GLY A 157 5.56 0.34 -2.95
N PRO A 158 6.40 1.25 -3.47
CA PRO A 158 7.06 1.08 -4.76
C PRO A 158 8.16 0.00 -4.77
N GLY A 159 8.35 -0.70 -3.65
CA GLY A 159 9.37 -1.72 -3.48
C GLY A 159 8.88 -2.95 -2.75
N ASP A 160 9.75 -3.94 -2.70
CA ASP A 160 9.40 -5.22 -2.13
C ASP A 160 9.81 -5.28 -0.66
N PRO A 161 8.86 -5.50 0.27
CA PRO A 161 9.17 -5.56 1.69
C PRO A 161 10.02 -6.78 2.05
N LEU A 162 9.92 -7.88 1.31
CA LEU A 162 10.70 -9.10 1.56
C LEU A 162 12.14 -8.99 1.06
N ALA A 163 12.44 -8.04 0.17
CA ALA A 163 13.78 -7.70 -0.27
C ALA A 163 14.49 -6.67 0.65
N SER A 164 13.78 -6.06 1.60
CA SER A 164 14.29 -4.96 2.40
C SER A 164 14.72 -5.41 3.80
N PRO A 165 16.01 -5.34 4.17
CA PRO A 165 16.46 -5.68 5.52
C PRO A 165 15.74 -4.88 6.61
N HIS A 166 15.47 -3.60 6.34
CA HIS A 166 14.76 -2.70 7.25
C HIS A 166 13.30 -3.11 7.46
N MET A 167 12.60 -3.47 6.38
CA MET A 167 11.22 -3.94 6.49
C MET A 167 11.15 -5.33 7.12
N LEU A 168 12.06 -6.23 6.77
CA LEU A 168 12.18 -7.54 7.43
C LEU A 168 12.43 -7.40 8.94
N ARG A 169 13.25 -6.43 9.38
CA ARG A 169 13.42 -6.13 10.82
C ARG A 169 12.10 -5.73 11.48
N ILE A 170 11.27 -4.91 10.84
CA ILE A 170 9.95 -4.54 11.37
C ILE A 170 9.00 -5.72 11.39
N LEU A 171 8.92 -6.47 10.29
CA LEU A 171 8.05 -7.64 10.20
C LEU A 171 8.46 -8.71 11.21
N HIS A 172 9.76 -8.93 11.40
CA HIS A 172 10.28 -9.82 12.44
C HIS A 172 9.95 -9.30 13.84
N HIS A 173 10.13 -8.00 14.11
CA HIS A 173 9.66 -7.40 15.39
C HIS A 173 8.17 -7.60 15.62
N LEU A 174 7.33 -7.51 14.57
CA LEU A 174 5.90 -7.83 14.70
C LEU A 174 5.68 -9.34 14.92
N ALA A 175 6.47 -10.19 14.29
CA ALA A 175 6.42 -11.65 14.38
C ALA A 175 6.94 -12.20 15.72
N GLU A 176 7.69 -11.42 16.49
CA GLU A 176 8.14 -11.78 17.84
C GLU A 176 7.15 -11.31 18.93
N ARG A 177 6.09 -10.60 18.54
CA ARG A 177 5.20 -9.95 19.49
C ARG A 177 3.85 -10.61 19.58
N GLU A 178 3.36 -10.62 20.82
CA GLU A 178 1.96 -10.86 21.14
C GLU A 178 1.30 -9.51 21.40
N ARG A 179 0.22 -9.24 20.69
CA ARG A 179 -0.56 -8.01 20.82
C ARG A 179 -2.02 -8.31 20.51
N GLY A 180 -2.88 -7.34 20.78
CA GLY A 180 -4.32 -7.45 20.52
C GLY A 180 -4.65 -7.68 19.03
N PRO A 181 -5.93 -7.76 18.68
CA PRO A 181 -6.35 -7.99 17.30
C PRO A 181 -5.77 -6.92 16.36
N LEU A 182 -4.95 -7.38 15.41
CA LEU A 182 -4.27 -6.56 14.42
C LEU A 182 -4.51 -7.16 13.04
N ARG A 183 -4.96 -6.34 12.09
CA ARG A 183 -4.88 -6.64 10.66
C ARG A 183 -3.50 -6.27 10.14
N LEU A 184 -2.84 -7.21 9.47
CA LEU A 184 -1.57 -6.97 8.81
C LEU A 184 -1.71 -7.34 7.34
N ASP A 185 -1.58 -6.36 6.44
CA ASP A 185 -1.63 -6.62 5.01
C ASP A 185 -0.25 -6.33 4.40
N ILE A 186 0.33 -7.30 3.70
CA ILE A 186 1.66 -7.19 3.07
C ILE A 186 1.50 -7.32 1.56
N GLN A 187 2.01 -6.33 0.83
CA GLN A 187 2.09 -6.37 -0.62
C GLN A 187 3.53 -6.68 -1.05
N THR A 188 3.73 -7.74 -1.83
CA THR A 188 5.05 -8.22 -2.28
C THR A 188 5.02 -8.57 -3.75
N ASN A 189 6.16 -8.52 -4.40
CA ASN A 189 6.36 -9.04 -5.75
C ASN A 189 6.74 -10.54 -5.78
N ALA A 190 6.75 -11.19 -4.60
CA ALA A 190 7.07 -12.59 -4.33
C ALA A 190 8.48 -13.07 -4.68
N GLN A 191 9.38 -12.22 -5.21
CA GLN A 191 10.73 -12.65 -5.61
C GLN A 191 11.58 -13.14 -4.44
N ASN A 192 11.35 -12.61 -3.24
CA ASN A 192 12.03 -13.01 -2.01
C ASN A 192 11.11 -13.82 -1.07
N LEU A 193 9.95 -14.25 -1.56
CA LEU A 193 9.07 -15.13 -0.81
C LEU A 193 9.56 -16.58 -0.96
N SER A 194 10.18 -17.08 0.10
CA SER A 194 10.71 -18.44 0.20
C SER A 194 10.38 -19.03 1.56
N GLU A 195 10.53 -20.35 1.71
CA GLU A 195 10.43 -21.02 3.00
C GLU A 195 11.39 -20.43 4.04
N GLN A 196 12.59 -20.03 3.63
CA GLN A 196 13.57 -19.40 4.52
C GLN A 196 13.08 -18.02 5.00
N THR A 197 12.66 -17.15 4.08
CA THR A 197 12.13 -15.84 4.44
C THR A 197 10.89 -15.97 5.33
N TRP A 198 10.01 -16.92 5.01
CA TRP A 198 8.80 -17.14 5.78
C TRP A 198 9.08 -17.67 7.19
N ARG A 199 10.08 -18.53 7.40
CA ARG A 199 10.51 -18.95 8.74
C ARG A 199 10.93 -17.79 9.62
N LEU A 200 11.61 -16.76 9.06
CA LEU A 200 11.98 -15.56 9.81
C LEU A 200 10.77 -14.74 10.26
N LEU A 201 9.66 -14.87 9.54
CA LEU A 201 8.40 -14.17 9.79
C LEU A 201 7.36 -15.06 10.48
N SER A 202 7.78 -16.26 10.92
CA SER A 202 6.92 -17.19 11.64
C SER A 202 6.47 -16.54 12.94
N GLY A 203 5.17 -16.33 13.06
CA GLY A 203 4.53 -15.58 14.12
C GLY A 203 3.57 -14.52 13.61
N LEU A 204 3.72 -14.06 12.36
CA LEU A 204 2.76 -13.14 11.75
C LEU A 204 1.38 -13.77 11.53
N GLU A 205 1.28 -15.09 11.42
CA GLU A 205 0.01 -15.83 11.29
C GLU A 205 -0.93 -15.68 12.49
N ARG A 206 -0.42 -15.15 13.62
CA ARG A 206 -1.24 -14.79 14.80
C ARG A 206 -2.16 -13.60 14.52
N TYR A 207 -1.81 -12.78 13.52
CA TYR A 207 -2.59 -11.63 13.10
C TYR A 207 -3.64 -12.01 12.05
N ASP A 208 -4.54 -11.06 11.76
CA ASP A 208 -5.38 -11.13 10.56
C ASP A 208 -4.53 -10.79 9.32
N LEU A 209 -3.67 -11.74 8.94
CA LEU A 209 -2.61 -11.61 7.94
C LEU A 209 -3.13 -11.78 6.51
N GLY A 210 -3.04 -10.72 5.72
CA GLY A 210 -3.26 -10.72 4.28
C GLY A 210 -1.95 -10.62 3.50
N LEU A 211 -1.82 -11.40 2.43
CA LEU A 211 -0.74 -11.29 1.48
C LEU A 211 -1.30 -10.95 0.09
N GLU A 212 -0.80 -9.88 -0.51
CA GLU A 212 -1.08 -9.51 -1.89
C GLU A 212 0.19 -9.66 -2.74
N VAL A 213 0.15 -10.51 -3.76
CA VAL A 213 1.28 -10.69 -4.68
C VAL A 213 1.06 -9.88 -5.96
N THR A 214 1.91 -8.89 -6.20
CA THR A 214 1.87 -8.06 -7.41
C THR A 214 2.61 -8.72 -8.56
N LEU A 215 1.90 -9.00 -9.65
CA LEU A 215 2.43 -9.61 -10.86
C LEU A 215 2.40 -8.60 -12.02
N ASP A 216 3.55 -8.41 -12.66
CA ASP A 216 3.65 -7.54 -13.86
C ASP A 216 3.17 -8.25 -15.13
N ALA A 217 3.17 -9.59 -15.11
CA ALA A 217 2.79 -10.48 -16.20
C ALA A 217 2.50 -11.89 -15.67
N VAL A 218 1.72 -12.68 -16.41
CA VAL A 218 1.40 -14.10 -16.21
C VAL A 218 1.83 -14.87 -17.46
N TRP A 219 2.32 -16.09 -17.28
CA TRP A 219 2.89 -16.93 -18.34
C TRP A 219 1.95 -17.12 -19.57
N PRO A 220 2.49 -17.21 -20.81
CA PRO A 220 3.89 -17.08 -21.19
C PRO A 220 4.42 -15.67 -21.00
N TRP A 221 5.53 -15.60 -20.25
CA TRP A 221 6.19 -14.36 -19.87
C TRP A 221 6.65 -13.69 -21.16
N SER A 222 6.06 -12.55 -21.52
CA SER A 222 6.52 -11.78 -22.67
C SER A 222 8.02 -11.51 -22.47
N GLU A 223 8.86 -11.87 -23.45
CA GLU A 223 10.32 -11.68 -23.44
C GLU A 223 10.74 -10.21 -23.23
N ASP A 224 9.79 -9.28 -23.15
CA ASP A 224 9.96 -7.86 -22.93
C ASP A 224 10.16 -7.47 -21.44
N HIS A 225 11.38 -7.72 -20.96
CA HIS A 225 12.23 -6.75 -20.26
C HIS A 225 11.65 -5.88 -19.11
N ARG A 226 11.02 -6.47 -18.07
CA ARG A 226 10.74 -5.69 -16.83
C ARG A 226 11.29 -6.24 -15.53
N ARG A 227 11.66 -7.52 -15.48
CA ARG A 227 12.30 -8.13 -14.31
C ARG A 227 13.33 -9.18 -14.75
N SER A 228 14.44 -8.75 -15.34
CA SER A 228 15.50 -9.62 -15.89
C SER A 228 16.25 -10.50 -14.86
N ALA A 229 15.72 -10.71 -13.66
CA ALA A 229 16.41 -11.39 -12.55
C ALA A 229 15.68 -12.60 -11.96
N VAL A 230 14.41 -12.86 -12.30
CA VAL A 230 13.62 -13.95 -11.68
C VAL A 230 12.96 -14.82 -12.75
N THR A 231 13.16 -16.13 -12.64
CA THR A 231 12.58 -17.11 -13.56
C THR A 231 11.12 -17.43 -13.19
N TRP A 232 10.35 -17.92 -14.16
CA TRP A 232 8.97 -18.33 -13.92
C TRP A 232 8.88 -19.46 -12.90
N GLU A 233 9.84 -20.39 -12.88
CA GLU A 233 9.89 -21.50 -11.92
C GLU A 233 10.04 -20.97 -10.49
N ALA A 234 10.91 -19.99 -10.27
CA ALA A 234 11.10 -19.36 -8.97
C ALA A 234 9.83 -18.63 -8.50
N LEU A 235 9.19 -17.87 -9.40
CA LEU A 235 7.94 -17.17 -9.10
C LEU A 235 6.80 -18.15 -8.82
N SER A 236 6.67 -19.22 -9.61
CA SER A 236 5.67 -20.27 -9.42
C SER A 236 5.84 -20.96 -8.08
N GLY A 237 7.08 -21.30 -7.69
CA GLY A 237 7.35 -21.85 -6.37
C GLY A 237 6.97 -20.91 -5.21
N ALA A 238 7.17 -19.60 -5.39
CA ALA A 238 6.76 -18.61 -4.40
C ALA A 238 5.22 -18.48 -4.31
N LEU A 239 4.52 -18.56 -5.45
CA LEU A 239 3.06 -18.56 -5.51
C LEU A 239 2.46 -19.83 -4.88
N ASP A 240 3.05 -20.99 -5.14
CA ASP A 240 2.66 -22.27 -4.53
C ASP A 240 2.85 -22.25 -3.01
N LEU A 241 3.94 -21.64 -2.54
CA LEU A 241 4.16 -21.38 -1.12
C LEU A 241 3.05 -20.49 -0.55
N ALA A 242 2.76 -19.35 -1.17
CA ALA A 242 1.70 -18.45 -0.72
C ALA A 242 0.33 -19.15 -0.63
N ALA A 243 -0.03 -19.94 -1.65
CA ALA A 243 -1.25 -20.73 -1.68
C ALA A 243 -1.26 -21.81 -0.58
N SER A 244 -0.13 -22.47 -0.33
CA SER A 244 0.03 -23.43 0.77
C SER A 244 -0.18 -22.76 2.14
N LEU A 245 0.40 -21.59 2.37
CA LEU A 245 0.19 -20.83 3.61
C LEU A 245 -1.27 -20.45 3.81
N ARG A 246 -1.98 -20.08 2.74
CA ARG A 246 -3.42 -19.80 2.78
C ARG A 246 -4.26 -21.04 3.08
N ARG A 247 -3.97 -22.18 2.45
CA ARG A 247 -4.69 -23.45 2.69
C ARG A 247 -4.50 -23.96 4.11
N ASN A 248 -3.29 -23.79 4.67
CA ASN A 248 -2.95 -24.21 6.02
C ASN A 248 -3.35 -23.19 7.11
N GLY A 249 -4.13 -22.16 6.77
CA GLY A 249 -4.65 -21.18 7.72
C GLY A 249 -3.62 -20.19 8.28
N ARG A 250 -2.40 -20.17 7.73
CA ARG A 250 -1.32 -19.24 8.14
C ARG A 250 -1.49 -17.86 7.52
N LEU A 251 -2.15 -17.78 6.36
CA LEU A 251 -2.70 -16.53 5.81
C LEU A 251 -4.21 -16.54 5.97
N ARG A 252 -4.79 -15.40 6.36
CA ARG A 252 -6.24 -15.19 6.38
C ARG A 252 -6.77 -14.78 5.01
N ARG A 253 -5.95 -14.06 4.24
CA ARG A 253 -6.28 -13.61 2.89
C ARG A 253 -5.08 -13.78 1.97
N LEU A 254 -5.33 -14.27 0.77
CA LEU A 254 -4.38 -14.28 -0.33
C LEU A 254 -5.01 -13.57 -1.53
N ALA A 255 -4.31 -12.59 -2.06
CA ALA A 255 -4.69 -11.92 -3.29
C ALA A 255 -3.50 -11.90 -4.26
N ILE A 256 -3.83 -11.84 -5.54
CA ILE A 256 -2.87 -11.49 -6.59
C ILE A 256 -3.36 -10.23 -7.29
N SER A 257 -2.45 -9.34 -7.66
CA SER A 257 -2.80 -8.08 -8.30
C SER A 257 -1.95 -7.78 -9.53
N MET A 258 -2.54 -7.09 -10.49
CA MET A 258 -1.91 -6.70 -11.75
C MET A 258 -2.23 -5.25 -12.08
N THR A 259 -1.20 -4.50 -12.49
CA THR A 259 -1.41 -3.19 -13.10
C THR A 259 -1.74 -3.36 -14.59
N VAL A 260 -2.87 -2.80 -15.01
CA VAL A 260 -3.42 -2.95 -16.36
C VAL A 260 -2.82 -1.91 -17.31
N GLU A 261 -2.17 -2.40 -18.35
CA GLU A 261 -1.51 -1.63 -19.41
C GLU A 261 -1.47 -2.44 -20.72
N THR A 262 -1.00 -1.84 -21.82
CA THR A 262 -0.95 -2.49 -23.14
C THR A 262 -0.36 -3.91 -23.11
N ALA A 263 0.78 -4.11 -22.43
CA ALA A 263 1.45 -5.40 -22.38
C ALA A 263 0.73 -6.45 -21.51
N SER A 264 0.02 -6.01 -20.46
CA SER A 264 -0.67 -6.92 -19.52
C SER A 264 -2.13 -7.16 -19.87
N LEU A 265 -2.74 -6.31 -20.71
CA LEU A 265 -4.13 -6.41 -21.14
C LEU A 265 -4.52 -7.80 -21.69
N PRO A 266 -3.74 -8.43 -22.59
CA PRO A 266 -4.07 -9.76 -23.10
C PRO A 266 -3.96 -10.87 -22.04
N GLN A 267 -3.26 -10.62 -20.93
CA GLN A 267 -2.95 -11.59 -19.88
C GLN A 267 -3.96 -11.55 -18.72
N MET A 268 -4.89 -10.58 -18.72
CA MET A 268 -5.90 -10.47 -17.68
C MET A 268 -6.73 -11.76 -17.50
N PRO A 269 -7.17 -12.47 -18.57
CA PRO A 269 -7.77 -13.79 -18.47
C PRO A 269 -6.95 -14.81 -17.67
N THR A 270 -5.68 -14.98 -18.07
CA THR A 270 -4.78 -15.95 -17.46
C THR A 270 -4.48 -15.60 -15.99
N MET A 271 -4.49 -14.32 -15.64
CA MET A 271 -4.40 -13.88 -14.24
C MET A 271 -5.60 -14.36 -13.40
N VAL A 272 -6.81 -14.37 -13.97
CA VAL A 272 -8.00 -14.92 -13.27
C VAL A 272 -7.87 -16.42 -13.08
N GLU A 273 -7.48 -17.15 -14.13
CA GLU A 273 -7.27 -18.61 -14.09
C GLU A 273 -6.18 -19.00 -13.06
N LEU A 274 -5.09 -18.22 -12.99
CA LEU A 274 -4.05 -18.38 -11.98
C LEU A 274 -4.61 -18.17 -10.57
N GLY A 275 -5.41 -17.11 -10.36
CA GLY A 275 -6.06 -16.84 -9.08
C GLY A 275 -6.98 -17.97 -8.63
N GLN A 276 -7.75 -18.55 -9.56
CA GLN A 276 -8.61 -19.71 -9.30
C GLN A 276 -7.76 -20.94 -8.92
N THR A 277 -6.67 -21.20 -9.64
CA THR A 277 -5.74 -22.32 -9.38
C THR A 277 -5.07 -22.21 -8.01
N LEU A 278 -4.68 -21.01 -7.61
CA LEU A 278 -4.07 -20.74 -6.31
C LEU A 278 -5.10 -20.65 -5.17
N HIS A 279 -6.40 -20.72 -5.48
CA HIS A 279 -7.51 -20.46 -4.57
C HIS A 279 -7.38 -19.11 -3.85
N CYS A 280 -7.02 -18.07 -4.60
CA CYS A 280 -6.96 -16.70 -4.08
C CYS A 280 -8.35 -16.23 -3.63
N ASP A 281 -8.38 -15.43 -2.56
CA ASP A 281 -9.59 -14.74 -2.12
C ASP A 281 -9.93 -13.57 -3.05
N ARG A 282 -8.91 -12.98 -3.72
CA ARG A 282 -9.08 -11.92 -4.73
C ARG A 282 -8.05 -11.93 -5.86
N VAL A 283 -8.48 -11.46 -7.02
CA VAL A 283 -7.67 -11.10 -8.19
C VAL A 283 -7.95 -9.63 -8.53
N ILE A 284 -6.98 -8.76 -8.29
CA ILE A 284 -7.16 -7.30 -8.34
C ILE A 284 -6.57 -6.73 -9.62
N PHE A 285 -7.35 -5.93 -10.35
CA PHE A 285 -6.86 -5.19 -11.51
C PHE A 285 -6.94 -3.69 -11.25
N SER A 286 -5.79 -3.02 -11.27
CA SER A 286 -5.70 -1.57 -11.06
C SER A 286 -5.14 -0.87 -12.30
N PRO A 287 -5.63 0.33 -12.66
CA PRO A 287 -5.01 1.12 -13.71
C PRO A 287 -3.64 1.64 -13.27
N ILE A 288 -2.79 2.05 -14.21
CA ILE A 288 -1.59 2.82 -13.87
C ILE A 288 -2.02 4.12 -13.17
N ALA A 289 -1.73 4.21 -11.87
CA ALA A 289 -2.02 5.40 -11.08
C ALA A 289 -1.27 6.62 -11.65
N ALA A 290 -1.96 7.75 -11.83
CA ALA A 290 -1.34 9.01 -12.19
C ALA A 290 -0.55 9.60 -11.00
N THR A 291 0.63 9.04 -10.72
CA THR A 291 1.54 9.56 -9.70
C THR A 291 2.54 10.54 -10.31
N ALA A 292 3.02 11.50 -9.51
CA ALA A 292 4.00 12.50 -9.93
C ALA A 292 5.40 11.92 -10.24
N PHE A 293 5.59 10.61 -10.08
CA PHE A 293 6.88 9.92 -10.22
C PHE A 293 6.96 9.04 -11.47
N LEU A 294 5.96 9.11 -12.36
CA LEU A 294 5.98 8.35 -13.60
C LEU A 294 6.89 9.05 -14.62
N PRO A 295 8.02 8.43 -15.05
CA PRO A 295 8.79 8.95 -16.17
C PRO A 295 7.94 8.93 -17.45
N GLN A 296 8.22 9.82 -18.40
CA GLN A 296 7.51 9.93 -19.69
C GLN A 296 7.86 8.80 -20.69
N PRO A 297 7.70 7.51 -20.28
CA PRO A 297 6.94 6.58 -21.11
C PRO A 297 5.63 6.10 -20.44
N ALA A 298 5.43 6.34 -19.15
CA ALA A 298 4.30 5.77 -18.42
C ALA A 298 2.96 6.48 -18.66
N ALA A 299 2.94 7.67 -19.28
CA ALA A 299 1.70 8.27 -19.77
C ALA A 299 1.13 7.49 -20.98
N ALA A 300 2.01 7.03 -21.89
CA ALA A 300 1.66 6.20 -23.03
C ALA A 300 1.32 4.74 -22.67
N ARG A 301 1.33 4.39 -21.38
CA ARG A 301 0.95 3.06 -20.87
C ARG A 301 -0.41 3.09 -20.14
N LYS A 302 -0.99 4.28 -19.91
CA LYS A 302 -2.25 4.47 -19.19
C LYS A 302 -3.45 4.14 -20.08
N ILE A 303 -3.65 2.86 -20.36
CA ILE A 303 -4.74 2.42 -21.25
C ILE A 303 -6.14 2.68 -20.67
N ALA A 304 -6.24 2.97 -19.37
CA ALA A 304 -7.47 3.45 -18.73
C ALA A 304 -7.84 4.90 -19.10
N ASP A 305 -6.92 5.68 -19.68
CA ASP A 305 -7.20 7.02 -20.18
C ASP A 305 -8.07 6.95 -21.46
N PRO A 306 -9.22 7.65 -21.53
CA PRO A 306 -10.05 7.67 -22.73
C PRO A 306 -9.34 8.11 -24.02
N SER A 307 -8.24 8.86 -23.94
CA SER A 307 -7.47 9.26 -25.12
C SER A 307 -6.48 8.20 -25.61
N HIS A 308 -6.32 7.07 -24.89
CA HIS A 308 -5.35 6.04 -25.24
C HIS A 308 -5.86 5.14 -26.38
N PRO A 309 -5.03 4.74 -27.37
CA PRO A 309 -5.44 3.84 -28.46
C PRO A 309 -6.09 2.53 -27.97
N ASP A 310 -5.48 1.89 -26.97
CA ASP A 310 -5.98 0.63 -26.39
C ASP A 310 -7.16 0.78 -25.42
N HIS A 311 -7.70 1.99 -25.21
CA HIS A 311 -8.82 2.21 -24.27
C HIS A 311 -10.06 1.41 -24.65
N GLY A 312 -10.37 1.35 -25.95
CA GLY A 312 -11.49 0.54 -26.47
C GLY A 312 -11.30 -0.95 -26.18
N ALA A 313 -10.08 -1.46 -26.41
CA ALA A 313 -9.74 -2.86 -26.15
C ALA A 313 -9.84 -3.21 -24.66
N LEU A 314 -9.44 -2.31 -23.76
CA LEU A 314 -9.67 -2.50 -22.32
C LEU A 314 -11.16 -2.61 -21.98
N ARG A 315 -11.98 -1.70 -22.49
CA ARG A 315 -13.43 -1.74 -22.23
C ARG A 315 -14.08 -3.02 -22.74
N GLU A 316 -13.65 -3.50 -23.90
CA GLU A 316 -14.12 -4.77 -24.45
C GLU A 316 -13.66 -5.96 -23.60
N MET A 317 -12.41 -5.99 -23.16
CA MET A 317 -11.89 -7.02 -22.24
C MET A 317 -12.72 -7.08 -20.95
N LEU A 318 -13.04 -5.94 -20.33
CA LEU A 318 -13.81 -5.88 -19.08
C LEU A 318 -15.28 -6.35 -19.21
N ARG A 319 -15.78 -6.53 -20.43
CA ARG A 319 -17.11 -7.13 -20.71
C ARG A 319 -17.07 -8.66 -20.74
N ASN A 320 -15.89 -9.28 -20.79
CA ASN A 320 -15.78 -10.74 -20.75
C ASN A 320 -16.43 -11.27 -19.44
N PRO A 321 -17.35 -12.26 -19.53
CA PRO A 321 -18.09 -12.79 -18.38
C PRO A 321 -17.21 -13.25 -17.21
N MET A 322 -16.00 -13.74 -17.48
CA MET A 322 -15.02 -14.17 -16.48
C MET A 322 -14.67 -13.07 -15.46
N PHE A 323 -14.70 -11.79 -15.85
CA PHE A 323 -14.49 -10.67 -14.91
C PHE A 323 -15.69 -10.38 -14.01
N SER A 324 -16.71 -11.24 -14.04
CA SER A 324 -17.82 -11.24 -13.08
C SER A 324 -17.68 -12.35 -12.03
N ASP A 325 -16.60 -13.15 -12.09
CA ASP A 325 -16.25 -14.10 -11.05
C ASP A 325 -16.09 -13.37 -9.70
N PRO A 326 -16.64 -13.90 -8.58
CA PRO A 326 -16.57 -13.26 -7.26
C PRO A 326 -15.16 -12.94 -6.75
N ILE A 327 -14.12 -13.65 -7.21
CA ILE A 327 -12.74 -13.34 -6.79
C ILE A 327 -12.21 -12.08 -7.49
N VAL A 328 -12.80 -11.64 -8.59
CA VAL A 328 -12.28 -10.54 -9.39
C VAL A 328 -12.66 -9.19 -8.78
N ASP A 329 -11.65 -8.39 -8.45
CA ASP A 329 -11.79 -7.02 -7.94
C ASP A 329 -11.46 -5.99 -9.03
N LEU A 330 -12.50 -5.39 -9.58
CA LEU A 330 -12.43 -4.28 -10.55
C LEU A 330 -12.81 -2.95 -9.94
N THR A 331 -12.69 -2.77 -8.62
CA THR A 331 -13.17 -1.54 -7.94
C THR A 331 -12.64 -0.26 -8.62
N GLU A 332 -11.36 -0.25 -8.99
CA GLU A 332 -10.72 0.91 -9.65
C GLU A 332 -11.05 1.05 -11.15
N LEU A 333 -11.45 -0.03 -11.81
CA LEU A 333 -11.81 -0.06 -13.24
C LEU A 333 -13.34 -0.07 -13.46
N SER A 334 -14.12 -0.06 -12.39
CA SER A 334 -15.59 -0.22 -12.41
C SER A 334 -16.30 0.75 -13.35
N LYS A 335 -15.82 1.99 -13.44
CA LYS A 335 -16.37 3.03 -14.33
C LYS A 335 -16.20 2.73 -15.83
N LEU A 336 -15.30 1.81 -16.19
CA LEU A 336 -15.04 1.43 -17.57
C LEU A 336 -15.92 0.26 -18.04
N ARG A 337 -16.60 -0.44 -17.11
CA ARG A 337 -17.61 -1.45 -17.42
C ARG A 337 -18.92 -0.75 -17.79
N GLY A 338 -19.09 -0.46 -19.09
CA GLY A 338 -20.29 0.14 -19.66
C GLY A 338 -20.46 -0.24 -21.11
#